data_AF-A0A800DUE3-F1
#
_entry.id   AF-A0A800DUE3-F1
#
_cell.length_a   1.000
_cell.length_b   1.000
_cell.length_c   1.000
_cell.angle_alpha   90.00
_cell.angle_beta   90.00
_cell.angle_gamma   90.00
#
_symmetry.space_group_name_H-M   'P 1'
#
loop_
_entity.id
_entity.type
_entity.pdbx_description
1 polymer ?
#
loop_
_entity_poly.entity_id
_entity_poly.type
_entity_poly.pdbx_seq_one_letter_code
_entity_poly.pdbx_strand_id
1 'polypeptide(L)'
;LSHIDFFGTIILPFLLLVMSRGAFSFGYAKPVPINPYHFKRPKRDFMLVGLAGPLANISIALILAFFLKLTSLFYDVIVWGIVINLILGFFNLLPIPPLDGSKAVACFLPSRFYFNFLRLEMVGFIIIIFLIMIGFFEWFILPLIKIVLSLLGIEGVV
;
A
#
# COMPACT_ATOMS: atom_id res chain seq x y z
N LEU A 1 -0.33 23.01 10.39
CA LEU A 1 0.94 22.80 9.64
C LEU A 1 1.89 21.85 10.39
N SER A 2 1.38 20.72 10.92
CA SER A 2 2.10 19.77 11.80
C SER A 2 2.11 18.33 11.27
N HIS A 3 1.69 18.14 10.00
CA HIS A 3 1.56 16.83 9.34
C HIS A 3 2.41 16.68 8.07
N ILE A 4 3.16 17.72 7.69
CA ILE A 4 4.06 17.69 6.53
C ILE A 4 5.45 17.34 7.06
N ASP A 5 5.92 16.14 6.73
CA ASP A 5 7.34 15.81 6.80
C ASP A 5 7.99 16.32 5.51
N PHE A 6 8.90 17.30 5.60
CA PHE A 6 9.52 17.90 4.42
C PHE A 6 10.26 16.85 3.57
N PHE A 7 10.88 15.86 4.22
CA PHE A 7 11.55 14.79 3.49
C PHE A 7 10.54 13.85 2.83
N GLY A 8 9.60 13.31 3.62
CA GLY A 8 8.62 12.33 3.12
C GLY A 8 7.61 12.90 2.14
N THR A 9 7.23 14.18 2.26
CA THR A 9 6.14 14.79 1.49
C THR A 9 6.64 15.54 0.25
N ILE A 10 7.88 16.04 0.24
CA ILE A 10 8.41 16.88 -0.84
C ILE A 10 9.66 16.27 -1.47
N ILE A 11 10.70 16.01 -0.67
CA ILE A 11 12.00 15.55 -1.19
C ILE A 11 11.88 14.17 -1.81
N LEU A 12 11.28 13.22 -1.09
CA LEU A 12 11.16 11.83 -1.53
C LEU A 12 10.38 11.70 -2.85
N PRO A 13 9.15 12.24 -2.98
CA PRO A 13 8.41 12.14 -4.23
C PRO A 13 9.14 12.81 -5.40
N PHE A 14 9.80 13.96 -5.19
CA PHE A 14 10.60 14.61 -6.24
C PHE A 14 11.80 13.76 -6.66
N LEU A 15 12.55 13.21 -5.70
CA LEU A 15 13.68 12.33 -5.98
C LEU A 15 13.26 11.09 -6.76
N LEU A 16 12.18 10.43 -6.34
CA LEU A 16 11.65 9.25 -7.02
C LEU A 16 11.18 9.60 -8.44
N LEU A 17 10.56 10.76 -8.64
CA LEU A 17 10.14 11.22 -9.96
C LEU A 17 11.34 11.42 -10.90
N VAL A 18 12.43 12.02 -10.42
CA VAL A 18 13.65 12.20 -11.22
C VAL A 18 14.34 10.85 -11.50
N MET A 19 14.51 10.02 -10.47
CA MET A 19 15.22 8.75 -10.58
C MET A 19 14.48 7.72 -11.42
N SER A 20 13.15 7.68 -11.32
CA SER A 20 12.29 6.80 -12.10
C SER A 20 12.00 7.32 -13.52
N ARG A 21 12.56 8.48 -13.89
CA ARG A 21 12.25 9.18 -15.16
C ARG A 21 10.74 9.45 -15.34
N GLY A 22 10.07 9.77 -14.25
CA GLY A 22 8.63 10.06 -14.22
C GLY A 22 7.72 8.84 -14.15
N ALA A 23 8.27 7.62 -14.04
CA ALA A 23 7.45 6.42 -13.96
C ALA A 23 6.65 6.32 -12.65
N PHE A 24 7.20 6.81 -11.53
CA PHE A 24 6.51 6.82 -10.25
C PHE A 24 7.02 7.92 -9.30
N SER A 25 6.12 8.38 -8.43
CA SER A 25 6.41 9.31 -7.35
C SER A 25 5.59 8.90 -6.14
N PHE A 26 6.25 8.67 -5.00
CA PHE A 26 5.59 8.33 -3.74
C PHE A 26 6.13 9.20 -2.62
N GLY A 27 5.25 9.64 -1.73
CA GLY A 27 5.59 10.36 -0.52
C GLY A 27 4.85 9.77 0.66
N TYR A 28 5.36 10.00 1.87
CA TYR A 28 4.67 9.63 3.09
C TYR A 28 4.42 10.87 3.95
N ALA A 29 3.22 10.96 4.51
CA ALA A 29 2.92 11.91 5.57
C ALA A 29 3.34 11.32 6.92
N LYS A 30 3.55 12.18 7.92
CA LYS A 30 3.82 11.72 9.28
C LYS A 30 2.66 10.82 9.74
N PRO A 31 2.92 9.56 10.13
CA PRO A 31 1.85 8.63 10.49
C PRO A 31 1.11 9.14 11.72
N VAL A 32 -0.21 8.96 11.72
CA VAL A 32 -1.04 9.29 12.89
C VAL A 32 -0.71 8.27 13.99
N PRO A 33 -0.26 8.70 15.18
CA PRO A 33 0.14 7.78 16.24
C PRO A 33 -1.09 6.99 16.73
N ILE A 34 -1.06 5.68 16.54
CA ILE A 34 -2.02 4.75 17.14
C ILE A 34 -1.48 4.39 18.51
N ASN A 35 -2.31 4.49 19.56
CA ASN A 35 -1.94 4.05 20.90
C ASN A 35 -2.50 2.63 21.17
N PRO A 36 -1.67 1.57 21.14
CA PRO A 36 -2.14 0.19 21.31
C PRO A 36 -2.64 -0.12 22.72
N TYR A 37 -2.35 0.73 23.71
CA TYR A 37 -2.76 0.52 25.10
C TYR A 37 -4.28 0.68 25.31
N HIS A 38 -4.98 1.28 24.36
CA HIS A 38 -6.45 1.40 24.40
C HIS A 38 -7.17 0.19 23.79
N PHE A 39 -6.45 -0.77 23.18
CA PHE A 39 -7.06 -1.95 22.57
C PHE A 39 -7.45 -2.99 23.62
N LYS A 40 -8.64 -3.59 23.46
CA LYS A 40 -9.09 -4.71 24.30
C LYS A 40 -8.22 -5.95 24.09
N ARG A 41 -7.76 -6.17 22.85
CA ARG A 41 -6.82 -7.25 22.47
C ARG A 41 -5.71 -6.66 21.61
N PRO A 42 -4.62 -6.12 22.22
CA PRO A 42 -3.64 -5.30 21.51
C PRO A 42 -3.08 -5.87 20.21
N LYS A 43 -2.64 -7.14 20.20
CA LYS A 43 -2.10 -7.75 18.98
C LYS A 43 -3.13 -7.91 17.86
N ARG A 44 -4.32 -8.44 18.21
CA ARG A 44 -5.40 -8.68 17.25
C ARG A 44 -5.93 -7.38 16.68
N ASP A 45 -6.24 -6.43 17.56
CA ASP A 45 -6.86 -5.18 17.16
C ASP A 45 -5.88 -4.35 16.32
N PHE A 46 -4.58 -4.40 16.63
CA PHE A 46 -3.53 -3.80 15.79
C PHE A 46 -3.41 -4.46 14.40
N MET A 47 -3.50 -5.79 14.32
CA MET A 47 -3.59 -6.50 13.02
C MET A 47 -4.81 -6.08 12.21
N LEU A 48 -5.99 -6.00 12.86
CA LEU A 48 -7.22 -5.59 12.18
C LEU A 48 -7.13 -4.18 11.63
N VAL A 49 -6.51 -3.26 12.38
CA VAL A 49 -6.25 -1.89 11.92
C VAL A 49 -5.30 -1.88 10.72
N GLY A 50 -4.25 -2.72 10.73
CA GLY A 50 -3.39 -2.90 9.56
C GLY A 50 -4.18 -3.40 8.35
N LEU A 51 -4.94 -4.49 8.49
CA LEU A 51 -5.69 -5.06 7.36
C LEU A 51 -6.81 -4.15 6.82
N ALA A 52 -7.32 -3.22 7.62
CA ALA A 52 -8.42 -2.34 7.21
C ALA A 52 -8.07 -1.49 5.96
N GLY A 53 -6.85 -0.97 5.86
CA GLY A 53 -6.40 -0.19 4.71
C GLY A 53 -6.41 -0.99 3.40
N PRO A 54 -5.63 -2.09 3.30
CA PRO A 54 -5.64 -2.95 2.13
C PRO A 54 -7.02 -3.47 1.74
N LEU A 55 -7.82 -3.89 2.72
CA LEU A 55 -9.18 -4.41 2.45
C LEU A 55 -10.11 -3.32 1.93
N ALA A 56 -10.00 -2.09 2.43
CA ALA A 56 -10.77 -0.96 1.91
C ALA A 56 -10.42 -0.67 0.44
N ASN A 57 -9.12 -0.63 0.11
CA ASN A 57 -8.67 -0.43 -1.27
C ASN A 57 -9.18 -1.53 -2.21
N ILE A 58 -9.04 -2.81 -1.83
CA ILE A 58 -9.56 -3.93 -2.63
C ILE A 58 -11.08 -3.81 -2.80
N SER A 59 -11.81 -3.45 -1.74
CA SER A 59 -13.26 -3.26 -1.80
C SER A 59 -13.66 -2.15 -2.76
N ILE A 60 -12.96 -1.00 -2.71
CA ILE A 60 -13.19 0.12 -3.64
C ILE A 60 -12.93 -0.31 -5.07
N ALA A 61 -11.83 -1.03 -5.34
CA ALA A 61 -11.54 -1.55 -6.68
C ALA A 61 -12.67 -2.45 -7.21
N LEU A 62 -13.23 -3.33 -6.38
CA LEU A 62 -14.34 -4.21 -6.77
C LEU A 62 -15.64 -3.43 -7.01
N ILE A 63 -15.93 -2.41 -6.18
CA ILE A 63 -17.09 -1.54 -6.36
C ILE A 63 -16.99 -0.77 -7.69
N LEU A 64 -15.81 -0.20 -7.98
CA LEU A 64 -15.56 0.51 -9.25
C LEU A 64 -15.67 -0.42 -10.45
N ALA A 65 -15.14 -1.65 -10.35
CA ALA A 65 -15.27 -2.66 -11.41
C ALA A 65 -16.73 -3.07 -11.65
N PHE A 66 -17.56 -3.11 -10.60
CA PHE A 66 -18.99 -3.31 -10.75
C PHE A 66 -19.65 -2.14 -11.50
N PHE A 67 -19.29 -0.89 -11.21
CA PHE A 67 -19.80 0.28 -11.94
C PHE A 67 -19.44 0.29 -13.43
N LEU A 68 -18.25 -0.20 -13.82
CA LEU A 68 -17.89 -0.35 -15.24
C LEU A 68 -18.84 -1.27 -16.01
N LYS A 69 -19.48 -2.24 -15.35
CA LYS A 69 -20.47 -3.11 -15.97
C LYS A 69 -21.82 -2.42 -16.20
N LEU A 70 -22.08 -1.32 -15.49
CA LEU A 70 -23.33 -0.58 -15.57
C LEU A 70 -23.25 0.60 -16.54
N THR A 71 -22.07 1.20 -16.70
CA THR A 71 -21.88 2.37 -17.55
C THR A 71 -20.47 2.43 -18.14
N SER A 72 -20.37 2.92 -19.38
CA SER A 72 -19.10 3.25 -20.03
C SER A 72 -18.68 4.72 -19.81
N LEU A 73 -19.53 5.53 -19.17
CA LEU A 73 -19.16 6.90 -18.82
C LEU A 73 -17.98 6.89 -17.86
N PHE A 74 -17.00 7.77 -18.10
CA PHE A 74 -15.78 7.88 -17.30
C PHE A 74 -14.94 6.60 -17.25
N TYR A 75 -14.98 5.77 -18.31
CA TYR A 75 -14.23 4.51 -18.39
C TYR A 75 -12.78 4.65 -17.89
N ASP A 76 -12.01 5.58 -18.46
CA ASP A 76 -10.61 5.78 -18.09
C ASP A 76 -10.44 6.16 -16.62
N VAL A 77 -11.29 7.05 -16.10
CA VAL A 77 -11.22 7.49 -14.69
C VAL A 77 -11.50 6.33 -13.74
N ILE A 78 -12.51 5.52 -14.04
CA ILE A 78 -12.88 4.37 -13.21
C ILE A 78 -11.80 3.30 -13.29
N VAL A 79 -11.29 3.00 -14.48
CA VAL A 79 -10.20 2.04 -14.70
C VAL A 79 -8.94 2.45 -13.95
N TRP A 80 -8.50 3.71 -14.05
CA TRP A 80 -7.37 4.19 -13.26
C TRP A 80 -7.65 4.18 -11.75
N GLY A 81 -8.90 4.45 -11.34
CA GLY A 81 -9.34 4.29 -9.95
C GLY A 81 -9.19 2.85 -9.45
N ILE A 82 -9.56 1.85 -10.26
CA ILE A 82 -9.38 0.43 -9.95
C ILE A 82 -7.88 0.12 -9.83
N VAL A 83 -7.07 0.50 -10.83
CA VAL A 83 -5.63 0.24 -10.86
C VAL A 83 -4.94 0.83 -9.63
N ILE A 84 -5.20 2.11 -9.30
CA ILE A 84 -4.61 2.77 -8.13
C ILE A 84 -5.00 2.05 -6.84
N ASN A 85 -6.27 1.70 -6.67
CA ASN A 85 -6.71 0.98 -5.48
C ASN A 85 -6.10 -0.43 -5.38
N LEU A 86 -5.97 -1.16 -6.49
CA LEU A 86 -5.28 -2.46 -6.49
C LEU A 86 -3.79 -2.31 -6.15
N ILE A 87 -3.11 -1.31 -6.73
CA ILE A 87 -1.72 -0.98 -6.38
C ILE A 87 -1.59 -0.72 -4.88
N LEU A 88 -2.39 0.20 -4.33
CA LEU A 88 -2.34 0.56 -2.91
C LEU A 88 -2.70 -0.63 -2.02
N GLY A 89 -3.68 -1.44 -2.41
CA GLY A 89 -4.11 -2.64 -1.69
C GLY A 89 -2.99 -3.68 -1.61
N PHE A 90 -2.45 -4.11 -2.75
CA PHE A 90 -1.39 -5.12 -2.80
C PHE A 90 -0.08 -4.62 -2.19
N PHE A 91 0.30 -3.37 -2.45
CA PHE A 91 1.50 -2.81 -1.87
C PHE A 91 1.40 -2.74 -0.33
N ASN A 92 0.26 -2.32 0.21
CA ASN A 92 0.05 -2.30 1.66
C ASN A 92 -0.12 -3.69 2.29
N LEU A 93 -0.28 -4.77 1.50
CA LEU A 93 -0.24 -6.15 2.03
C LEU A 93 1.17 -6.69 2.22
N LEU A 94 2.21 -6.03 1.70
CA LEU A 94 3.58 -6.49 1.86
C LEU A 94 3.97 -6.52 3.35
N PRO A 95 4.60 -7.60 3.83
CA PRO A 95 4.95 -7.78 5.23
C PRO A 95 6.25 -7.03 5.61
N ILE A 96 6.36 -5.76 5.20
CA ILE A 96 7.55 -4.93 5.38
C ILE A 96 7.12 -3.66 6.14
N PRO A 97 7.51 -3.46 7.41
CA PRO A 97 7.25 -2.20 8.09
C PRO A 97 7.80 -1.05 7.24
N PRO A 98 7.11 0.11 7.11
CA PRO A 98 5.91 0.55 7.81
C PRO A 98 4.57 0.12 7.17
N LEU A 99 4.59 -0.70 6.12
CA LEU A 99 3.38 -1.10 5.40
C LEU A 99 2.43 -1.88 6.30
N ASP A 100 1.14 -1.76 6.03
CA ASP A 100 0.10 -2.28 6.92
C ASP A 100 0.13 -3.82 7.06
N GLY A 101 0.55 -4.54 6.03
CA GLY A 101 0.71 -5.99 6.03
C GLY A 101 1.73 -6.48 7.07
N SER A 102 2.70 -5.64 7.42
CA SER A 102 3.64 -5.94 8.51
C SER A 102 2.93 -6.05 9.86
N LYS A 103 1.92 -5.21 10.12
CA LYS A 103 1.12 -5.26 11.35
C LYS A 103 0.29 -6.54 11.41
N ALA A 104 -0.19 -7.00 10.26
CA ALA A 104 -0.91 -8.27 10.15
C ALA A 104 0.00 -9.47 10.49
N VAL A 105 1.20 -9.51 9.91
CA VAL A 105 2.18 -10.57 10.19
C VAL A 105 2.71 -10.50 11.62
N ALA A 106 2.91 -9.30 12.17
CA ALA A 106 3.45 -9.11 13.52
C ALA A 106 2.59 -9.81 14.58
N CYS A 107 1.26 -9.87 14.42
CA CYS A 107 0.37 -10.54 15.37
C CYS A 107 0.66 -12.04 15.54
N PHE A 108 1.20 -12.69 14.50
CA PHE A 108 1.59 -14.11 14.57
C PHE A 108 2.97 -14.33 15.19
N LEU A 109 3.75 -13.27 15.39
CA LEU A 109 5.08 -13.36 16.00
C LEU A 109 5.00 -13.50 17.54
N PRO A 110 5.90 -14.30 18.13
CA PRO A 110 6.12 -14.31 19.57
C PRO A 110 6.38 -12.90 20.12
N SER A 111 5.93 -12.60 21.34
CA SER A 111 5.98 -11.24 21.92
C SER A 111 7.38 -10.62 21.92
N ARG A 112 8.45 -11.44 22.01
CA ARG A 112 9.84 -11.00 21.89
C ARG A 112 10.20 -10.40 20.52
N PHE A 113 9.63 -10.94 19.45
CA PHE A 113 9.90 -10.50 18.08
C PHE A 113 8.91 -9.43 17.62
N TYR A 114 7.71 -9.38 18.19
CA TYR A 114 6.68 -8.39 17.86
C TYR A 114 7.22 -6.94 17.90
N PHE A 115 7.81 -6.54 19.02
CA PHE A 115 8.31 -5.17 19.19
C PHE A 115 9.54 -4.87 18.34
N ASN A 116 10.43 -5.86 18.18
CA ASN A 116 11.64 -5.70 17.37
C ASN A 116 11.30 -5.59 15.88
N PHE A 117 10.33 -6.39 15.41
CA PHE A 117 9.87 -6.36 14.03
C PHE A 117 9.23 -5.01 13.69
N LEU A 118 8.36 -4.47 14.55
CA LEU A 118 7.76 -3.15 14.33
C LEU A 118 8.77 -2.00 14.44
N ARG A 119 9.87 -2.14 15.19
CA ARG A 119 10.95 -1.14 15.22
C ARG A 119 11.73 -1.05 13.91
N LEU A 120 11.60 -2.03 13.01
CA LEU A 120 12.24 -2.00 11.69
C LEU A 120 11.59 -0.98 10.75
N GLU A 121 10.53 -0.25 11.14
CA GLU A 121 9.89 0.80 10.34
C GLU A 121 10.88 1.78 9.69
N MET A 122 11.90 2.24 10.43
CA MET A 122 12.91 3.17 9.90
C MET A 122 13.77 2.54 8.79
N VAL A 123 14.18 1.28 8.96
CA VAL A 123 14.98 0.55 7.95
C VAL A 123 14.09 0.10 6.80
N GLY A 124 12.83 -0.18 7.07
CA GLY A 124 11.88 -0.72 6.12
C GLY A 124 11.53 0.25 5.00
N PHE A 125 11.53 1.56 5.25
CA PHE A 125 11.49 2.56 4.18
C PHE A 125 12.64 2.39 3.16
N ILE A 126 13.86 2.15 3.65
CA ILE A 126 15.03 1.92 2.79
C ILE A 126 14.86 0.62 2.00
N ILE A 127 14.35 -0.44 2.64
CA ILE A 127 14.06 -1.72 1.99
C ILE A 127 13.05 -1.52 0.85
N ILE A 128 11.97 -0.77 1.09
CA ILE A 128 10.94 -0.50 0.07
C ILE A 128 11.53 0.25 -1.11
N ILE A 129 12.31 1.31 -0.86
CA ILE A 129 12.97 2.08 -1.93
C ILE A 129 13.89 1.15 -2.74
N PHE A 130 14.70 0.34 -2.07
CA PHE A 130 15.60 -0.60 -2.73
C PHE A 130 14.83 -1.63 -3.58
N LEU A 131 13.74 -2.20 -3.05
CA LEU A 131 12.87 -3.14 -3.80
C LEU A 131 12.31 -2.49 -5.07
N ILE A 132 11.82 -1.26 -4.96
CA ILE A 132 11.31 -0.52 -6.12
C ILE A 132 12.45 -0.28 -7.14
N MET A 133 13.63 0.11 -6.68
CA MET A 133 14.79 0.37 -7.57
C MET A 133 15.24 -0.86 -8.35
N ILE A 134 15.12 -2.07 -7.79
CA ILE A 134 15.49 -3.32 -8.48
C ILE A 134 14.37 -3.88 -9.37
N GLY A 135 13.24 -3.18 -9.49
CA GLY A 135 12.12 -3.60 -10.34
C GLY A 135 11.16 -4.60 -9.68
N PHE A 136 11.15 -4.68 -8.33
CA PHE A 136 10.23 -5.58 -7.61
C PHE A 136 8.76 -5.26 -7.92
N PHE A 137 8.43 -3.98 -8.09
CA PHE A 137 7.07 -3.57 -8.39
C PHE A 137 6.58 -4.19 -9.71
N GLU A 138 7.41 -4.13 -10.74
CA GLU A 138 7.13 -4.64 -12.08
C GLU A 138 7.10 -6.17 -12.13
N TRP A 139 7.98 -6.82 -11.36
CA TRP A 139 8.11 -8.28 -11.38
C TRP A 139 7.15 -9.00 -10.43
N PHE A 140 6.64 -8.32 -9.40
CA PHE A 140 5.81 -8.93 -8.37
C PHE A 140 4.42 -8.29 -8.24
N ILE A 141 4.33 -6.96 -8.14
CA ILE A 141 3.05 -6.27 -7.93
C ILE A 141 2.23 -6.19 -9.22
N LEU A 142 2.86 -5.83 -10.35
CA LEU A 142 2.15 -5.71 -11.63
C LEU A 142 1.49 -7.02 -12.11
N PRO A 143 2.14 -8.20 -12.04
CA PRO A 143 1.50 -9.45 -12.43
C PRO A 143 0.24 -9.75 -11.60
N LEU A 144 0.27 -9.47 -10.29
CA LEU A 144 -0.89 -9.64 -9.42
C LEU A 144 -2.05 -8.74 -9.86
N ILE A 145 -1.75 -7.47 -10.19
CA ILE A 145 -2.76 -6.53 -10.69
C ILE A 145 -3.31 -7.01 -12.04
N LYS A 146 -2.47 -7.43 -12.98
CA LYS A 146 -2.89 -7.91 -14.30
C LYS A 146 -3.81 -9.13 -14.19
N ILE A 147 -3.51 -10.06 -13.28
CA ILE A 147 -4.37 -11.21 -12.99
C ILE A 147 -5.75 -10.73 -12.51
N VAL A 148 -5.81 -9.81 -11.54
CA VAL A 148 -7.08 -9.30 -11.04
C VAL A 148 -7.85 -8.54 -12.12
N LEU A 149 -7.20 -7.68 -12.90
CA LEU A 149 -7.84 -6.95 -13.99
C LEU A 149 -8.42 -7.90 -15.05
N SER A 150 -7.66 -8.94 -15.42
CA SER A 150 -8.12 -9.98 -16.34
C SER A 150 -9.34 -10.72 -15.79
N LEU A 151 -9.35 -11.08 -14.49
CA LEU A 151 -10.53 -11.67 -13.83
C LEU A 151 -11.74 -10.73 -13.80
N LEU A 152 -11.51 -9.43 -13.81
CA LEU A 152 -12.56 -8.41 -13.89
C LEU A 152 -12.99 -8.10 -15.34
N GLY A 153 -12.31 -8.68 -16.35
CA GLY A 153 -12.57 -8.44 -17.78
C GLY A 153 -12.00 -7.12 -18.30
N ILE A 154 -10.99 -6.57 -17.64
CA ILE A 154 -10.32 -5.30 -18.01
C ILE A 154 -8.94 -5.65 -18.56
N GLU A 155 -8.71 -5.36 -19.85
CA GLU A 155 -7.45 -5.70 -20.54
C GLU A 155 -6.78 -4.46 -21.14
N GLY A 156 -5.45 -4.51 -21.30
CA GLY A 156 -4.68 -3.48 -22.01
C GLY A 156 -4.34 -2.19 -21.24
N VAL A 157 -4.58 -2.16 -19.92
CA VAL A 157 -4.43 -0.94 -19.10
C VAL A 157 -3.03 -0.79 -18.47
N VAL A 158 -2.35 -1.91 -18.16
CA VAL A 158 -1.05 -1.96 -17.45
C VAL A 158 -0.20 -3.12 -17.96
#